data_AF-A0A151GWJ0-F1
#
_entry.id   AF-A0A151GWJ0-F1
#
_cell.length_a   1.000
_cell.length_b   1.000
_cell.length_c   1.000
_cell.angle_alpha   90.00
_cell.angle_beta   90.00
_cell.angle_gamma   90.00
#
_symmetry.space_group_name_H-M   'P 1'
#
loop_
_entity.id
_entity.type
_entity.pdbx_description
1 polymer ?
#
loop_
_entity_poly.entity_id
_entity_poly.type
_entity_poly.pdbx_seq_one_letter_code
_entity_poly.pdbx_strand_id
1 'polypeptide(L)'
;MPRSIFKNSVIAIAGPLPGSLTADNIERWTSLRRGRFTNDFDETVTHLLCTMEQFDKRVPLVRDALKRGKRFHIVHSDWFEFSVVQEKKLPENEYSMKRMLAKQNATEREKARLERGRRHGDKFVNTNLYHTYVDRAHFSYQVDLYRHDEATGDTERYTLSLWESNAKPHLYWFTAKYLRRKGDSQPSYHRESRWPGKWREEMGRFMRFFQIKTKLEWEDRVLGEKTMPAAFQYSPPTGGKPVGRRLRFAYEVCLEMNARARGLSWPLVAKEVADDPPEATEDATRQSIAAAQDTVQTVS
;
A
#
# COMPACT_ATOMS: atom_id res chain seq x y z
N MET A 1 41.29 -36.56 -16.15
CA MET A 1 39.84 -36.81 -16.31
C MET A 1 39.08 -35.51 -16.01
N PRO A 2 37.99 -35.19 -16.71
CA PRO A 2 37.16 -34.02 -16.42
C PRO A 2 36.63 -34.04 -14.98
N ARG A 3 36.55 -32.87 -14.33
CA ARG A 3 36.00 -32.75 -12.97
C ARG A 3 34.53 -33.12 -12.94
N SER A 4 34.09 -33.79 -11.87
CA SER A 4 32.71 -34.24 -11.67
C SER A 4 31.79 -33.11 -11.17
N ILE A 5 31.67 -32.04 -11.95
CA ILE A 5 30.98 -30.81 -11.53
C ILE A 5 29.46 -30.93 -11.52
N PHE A 6 28.89 -31.86 -12.30
CA PHE A 6 27.43 -32.07 -12.39
C PHE A 6 26.98 -33.33 -11.63
N LYS A 7 27.81 -33.83 -10.69
CA LYS A 7 27.41 -34.94 -9.82
C LYS A 7 26.09 -34.60 -9.12
N ASN A 8 25.11 -35.50 -9.21
CA ASN A 8 23.74 -35.36 -8.70
C ASN A 8 22.86 -34.33 -9.43
N SER A 9 23.30 -33.78 -10.57
CA SER A 9 22.46 -32.93 -11.41
C SER A 9 21.81 -33.75 -12.53
N VAL A 10 20.49 -33.67 -12.60
CA VAL A 10 19.69 -34.08 -13.77
C VAL A 10 19.27 -32.84 -14.54
N ILE A 11 19.75 -32.70 -15.76
CA ILE A 11 19.64 -31.51 -16.60
C ILE A 11 18.71 -31.78 -17.79
N ALA A 12 17.77 -30.87 -18.01
CA ALA A 12 16.90 -30.83 -19.18
C ALA A 12 17.00 -29.46 -19.87
N ILE A 13 16.65 -29.40 -21.16
CA ILE A 13 16.56 -28.15 -21.93
C ILE A 13 15.10 -27.81 -22.21
N ALA A 14 14.73 -26.54 -22.10
CA ALA A 14 13.37 -26.08 -22.36
C ALA A 14 13.01 -25.99 -23.85
N GLY A 15 14.02 -26.03 -24.72
CA GLY A 15 13.92 -25.91 -26.17
C GLY A 15 15.30 -25.73 -26.80
N PRO A 16 15.38 -25.49 -28.13
CA PRO A 16 16.65 -25.30 -28.82
C PRO A 16 17.44 -24.13 -28.23
N LEU A 17 18.67 -24.40 -27.77
CA LEU A 17 19.57 -23.38 -27.24
C LEU A 17 20.51 -22.86 -28.34
N PRO A 18 21.00 -21.61 -28.25
CA PRO A 18 21.83 -21.01 -29.28
C PRO A 18 23.26 -21.60 -29.31
N GLY A 19 23.93 -21.46 -30.45
CA GLY A 19 25.35 -21.75 -30.60
C GLY A 19 25.67 -23.25 -30.54
N SER A 20 26.72 -23.61 -29.81
CA SER A 20 27.21 -24.98 -29.66
C SER A 20 26.42 -25.80 -28.62
N LEU A 21 25.43 -25.20 -27.95
CA LEU A 21 24.61 -25.83 -26.91
C LEU A 21 23.47 -26.67 -27.51
N THR A 22 23.79 -27.53 -28.48
CA THR A 22 22.82 -28.54 -28.98
C THR A 22 22.54 -29.58 -27.89
N ALA A 23 21.39 -30.26 -27.98
CA ALA A 23 21.01 -31.31 -27.04
C ALA A 23 22.11 -32.39 -26.91
N ASP A 24 22.66 -32.84 -28.04
CA ASP A 24 23.73 -33.84 -28.09
C ASP A 24 25.01 -33.38 -27.38
N ASN A 25 25.39 -32.11 -27.54
CA ASN A 25 26.57 -31.56 -26.88
C ASN A 25 26.36 -31.45 -25.37
N ILE A 26 25.17 -31.02 -24.95
CA ILE A 26 24.81 -30.94 -23.53
C ILE A 26 24.79 -32.34 -22.90
N GLU A 27 24.21 -33.33 -23.57
CA GLU A 27 24.20 -34.72 -23.13
C GLU A 27 25.63 -35.24 -22.94
N ARG A 28 26.48 -35.05 -23.96
CA ARG A 28 27.88 -35.47 -23.94
C ARG A 28 28.66 -34.80 -22.81
N TRP A 29 28.58 -33.48 -22.68
CA TRP A 29 29.35 -32.73 -21.68
C TRP A 29 28.85 -32.96 -20.25
N THR A 30 27.54 -33.20 -20.08
CA THR A 30 26.94 -33.56 -18.79
C THR A 30 27.42 -34.93 -18.35
N SER A 31 27.38 -35.93 -19.24
CA SER A 31 27.80 -37.31 -18.97
C SER A 31 29.29 -37.40 -18.63
N LEU A 32 30.14 -36.69 -19.38
CA LEU A 32 31.59 -36.60 -19.10
C LEU A 32 31.91 -36.06 -17.70
N ARG A 33 31.00 -35.27 -17.11
CA ARG A 33 31.15 -34.59 -15.82
C ARG A 33 30.28 -35.20 -14.72
N ARG A 34 29.87 -36.45 -14.89
CA ARG A 34 29.08 -37.28 -13.95
C ARG A 34 27.68 -36.73 -13.62
N GLY A 35 27.09 -35.95 -14.52
CA GLY A 35 25.67 -35.59 -14.48
C GLY A 35 24.81 -36.53 -15.30
N ARG A 36 23.49 -36.30 -15.30
CA ARG A 36 22.52 -37.00 -16.16
C ARG A 36 21.78 -35.98 -17.02
N PHE A 37 21.64 -36.26 -18.30
CA PHE A 37 20.79 -35.50 -19.21
C PHE A 37 19.48 -36.27 -19.47
N THR A 38 18.38 -35.55 -19.66
CA THR A 38 17.09 -36.12 -20.03
C THR A 38 16.37 -35.19 -21.01
N ASN A 39 15.72 -35.79 -22.00
CA ASN A 39 14.83 -35.08 -22.91
C ASN A 39 13.43 -34.86 -22.29
N ASP A 40 13.05 -35.73 -21.36
CA ASP A 40 11.76 -35.67 -20.68
C ASP A 40 11.83 -34.79 -19.43
N PHE A 41 10.76 -34.03 -19.18
CA PHE A 41 10.65 -33.16 -18.00
C PHE A 41 9.78 -33.79 -16.91
N ASP A 42 10.41 -34.62 -16.09
CA ASP A 42 9.80 -35.33 -14.97
C ASP A 42 10.19 -34.72 -13.61
N GLU A 43 9.90 -35.45 -12.53
CA GLU A 43 10.25 -35.06 -11.17
C GLU A 43 11.73 -35.28 -10.80
N THR A 44 12.46 -36.06 -11.59
CA THR A 44 13.89 -36.32 -11.36
C THR A 44 14.76 -35.16 -11.83
N VAL A 45 14.25 -34.33 -12.74
CA VAL A 45 14.93 -33.12 -13.23
C VAL A 45 15.22 -32.18 -12.07
N THR A 46 16.46 -31.70 -12.02
CA THR A 46 16.93 -30.72 -11.02
C THR A 46 17.13 -29.35 -11.65
N HIS A 47 17.61 -29.29 -12.89
CA HIS A 47 17.93 -28.06 -13.61
C HIS A 47 17.24 -28.06 -14.98
N LEU A 48 16.53 -26.97 -15.27
CA LEU A 48 15.97 -26.69 -16.59
C LEU A 48 16.74 -25.51 -17.19
N LEU A 49 17.48 -25.77 -18.26
CA LEU A 49 18.21 -24.76 -19.03
C LEU A 49 17.26 -24.09 -20.04
N CYS A 50 17.28 -22.77 -20.08
CA CYS A 50 16.55 -22.01 -21.08
C CYS A 50 17.24 -20.69 -21.42
N THR A 51 16.89 -20.10 -22.56
CA THR A 51 17.27 -18.72 -22.88
C THR A 51 16.30 -17.71 -22.24
N MET A 52 16.70 -16.44 -22.20
CA MET A 52 15.80 -15.34 -21.81
C MET A 52 14.53 -15.31 -22.65
N GLU A 53 14.63 -15.46 -23.97
CA GLU A 53 13.47 -15.46 -24.86
C GLU A 53 12.50 -16.61 -24.58
N GLN A 54 13.01 -17.82 -24.34
CA GLN A 54 12.17 -18.98 -24.03
C GLN A 54 11.45 -18.81 -22.70
N PHE A 55 12.15 -18.22 -21.72
CA PHE A 55 11.58 -17.94 -20.41
C PHE A 55 10.47 -16.87 -20.50
N ASP A 56 10.72 -15.79 -21.23
CA ASP A 56 9.78 -14.68 -21.40
C ASP A 56 8.54 -15.11 -22.19
N LYS A 57 8.71 -15.92 -23.24
CA LYS A 57 7.59 -16.52 -24.01
C LYS A 57 6.84 -17.61 -23.24
N ARG A 58 7.33 -18.02 -22.06
CA ARG A 58 6.80 -19.12 -21.25
C ARG A 58 6.51 -20.38 -22.08
N VAL A 59 7.53 -20.87 -22.77
CA VAL A 59 7.46 -22.14 -23.52
C VAL A 59 6.93 -23.28 -22.62
N PRO A 60 6.30 -24.34 -23.16
CA PRO A 60 5.56 -25.33 -22.38
C PRO A 60 6.32 -25.89 -21.17
N LEU A 61 7.59 -26.27 -21.35
CA LEU A 61 8.44 -26.79 -20.28
C LEU A 61 8.73 -25.75 -19.18
N VAL A 62 8.98 -24.49 -19.54
CA VAL A 62 9.14 -23.40 -18.56
C VAL A 62 7.84 -23.18 -17.80
N ARG A 63 6.70 -23.15 -18.50
CA ARG A 63 5.38 -22.98 -17.87
C ARG A 63 5.10 -24.09 -16.87
N ASP A 64 5.42 -25.33 -17.22
CA ASP A 64 5.20 -26.49 -16.36
C ASP A 64 6.15 -26.49 -15.17
N ALA A 65 7.43 -26.15 -15.37
CA ALA A 65 8.40 -25.96 -14.29
C ALA A 65 7.98 -24.84 -13.32
N LEU A 66 7.41 -23.73 -13.84
CA LEU A 66 6.88 -22.65 -13.01
C LEU A 66 5.65 -23.09 -12.20
N LYS A 67 4.75 -23.89 -12.79
CA LYS A 67 3.57 -24.44 -12.09
C LYS A 67 3.95 -25.41 -10.98
N ARG A 68 4.92 -26.30 -11.22
CA ARG A 68 5.40 -27.28 -10.22
C ARG A 68 6.24 -26.67 -9.10
N GLY A 69 6.51 -25.35 -9.13
CA GLY A 69 7.00 -24.59 -7.98
C GLY A 69 8.51 -24.40 -7.89
N LYS A 70 9.07 -24.48 -6.67
CA LYS A 70 10.48 -24.13 -6.36
C LYS A 70 11.46 -25.29 -6.44
N ARG A 71 10.98 -26.51 -6.70
CA ARG A 71 11.81 -27.73 -6.79
C ARG A 71 12.85 -27.68 -7.91
N PHE A 72 12.49 -27.05 -9.03
CA PHE A 72 13.33 -26.99 -10.23
C PHE A 72 14.12 -25.67 -10.29
N HIS A 73 15.43 -25.79 -10.53
CA HIS A 73 16.28 -24.65 -10.88
C HIS A 73 16.08 -24.30 -12.35
N ILE A 74 15.30 -23.26 -12.63
CA ILE A 74 15.18 -22.67 -13.97
C ILE A 74 16.32 -21.66 -14.12
N VAL A 75 17.32 -22.02 -14.92
CA VAL A 75 18.59 -21.29 -15.05
C VAL A 75 18.87 -20.94 -16.51
N HIS A 76 19.58 -19.83 -16.72
CA HIS A 76 20.04 -19.44 -18.05
C HIS A 76 21.06 -20.46 -18.60
N SER A 77 21.10 -20.63 -19.93
CA SER A 77 22.04 -21.53 -20.60
C SER A 77 23.51 -21.26 -20.24
N ASP A 78 23.85 -20.00 -19.98
CA ASP A 78 25.19 -19.55 -19.58
C ASP A 78 25.70 -20.23 -18.31
N TRP A 79 24.81 -20.61 -17.38
CA TRP A 79 25.21 -21.33 -16.17
C TRP A 79 25.94 -22.62 -16.53
N PHE A 80 25.42 -23.35 -17.51
CA PHE A 80 26.00 -24.62 -17.94
C PHE A 80 27.30 -24.39 -18.70
N GLU A 81 27.28 -23.48 -19.67
CA GLU A 81 28.45 -23.14 -20.48
C GLU A 81 29.62 -22.66 -19.62
N PHE A 82 29.40 -21.68 -18.74
CA PHE A 82 30.45 -21.17 -17.88
C PHE A 82 30.89 -22.20 -16.81
N SER A 83 29.99 -23.05 -16.32
CA SER A 83 30.39 -24.15 -15.42
C SER A 83 31.30 -25.15 -16.12
N VAL A 84 31.02 -25.45 -17.39
CA VAL A 84 31.82 -26.35 -18.24
C VAL A 84 33.20 -25.74 -18.51
N VAL A 85 33.27 -24.46 -18.86
CA VAL A 85 34.52 -23.73 -19.17
C VAL A 85 35.39 -23.57 -17.92
N GLN A 86 34.81 -23.25 -16.77
CA GLN A 86 35.56 -23.05 -15.52
C GLN A 86 35.87 -24.36 -14.77
N GLU A 87 35.42 -25.51 -15.29
CA GLU A 87 35.49 -26.81 -14.63
C GLU A 87 35.02 -26.77 -13.15
N LYS A 88 33.98 -25.98 -12.88
CA LYS A 88 33.40 -25.80 -11.55
C LYS A 88 31.89 -25.60 -11.67
N LYS A 89 31.13 -26.22 -10.77
CA LYS A 89 29.69 -25.95 -10.66
C LYS A 89 29.47 -24.52 -10.15
N LEU A 90 28.97 -23.64 -11.01
CA LEU A 90 28.65 -22.27 -10.64
C LEU A 90 27.36 -22.20 -9.80
N PRO A 91 27.19 -21.16 -8.97
CA PRO A 91 25.98 -20.99 -8.18
C PRO A 91 24.76 -20.72 -9.07
N GLU A 92 23.74 -21.57 -8.96
CA GLU A 92 22.50 -21.50 -9.75
C GLU A 92 21.73 -20.20 -9.49
N ASN A 93 21.86 -19.66 -8.28
CA ASN A 93 21.18 -18.45 -7.82
C ASN A 93 21.55 -17.20 -8.63
N GLU A 94 22.72 -17.14 -9.24
CA GLU A 94 23.15 -15.99 -10.06
C GLU A 94 22.54 -16.03 -11.46
N TYR A 95 22.29 -17.24 -11.96
CA TYR A 95 21.73 -17.51 -13.29
C TYR A 95 20.24 -17.85 -13.26
N SER A 96 19.60 -17.76 -12.09
CA SER A 96 18.19 -18.08 -11.93
C SER A 96 17.32 -17.09 -12.70
N MET A 97 16.56 -17.59 -13.67
CA MET A 97 15.65 -16.77 -14.49
C MET A 97 14.60 -16.05 -13.64
N LYS A 98 14.09 -16.74 -12.59
CA LYS A 98 13.15 -16.16 -11.62
C LYS A 98 13.74 -14.93 -10.92
N ARG A 99 15.01 -15.02 -10.50
CA ARG A 99 15.70 -13.95 -9.78
C ARG A 99 16.06 -12.78 -10.69
N MET A 100 16.51 -13.07 -11.91
CA MET A 100 16.81 -12.04 -12.91
C MET A 100 15.55 -11.22 -13.25
N LEU A 101 14.41 -11.90 -13.49
CA LEU A 101 13.13 -11.24 -13.74
C LEU A 101 12.67 -10.44 -12.50
N ALA A 102 12.82 -10.98 -11.29
CA ALA A 102 12.49 -10.26 -10.06
C ALA A 102 13.33 -8.99 -9.89
N LYS A 103 14.63 -9.05 -10.22
CA LYS A 103 15.55 -7.91 -10.20
C LYS A 103 15.14 -6.85 -11.23
N GLN A 104 14.86 -7.24 -12.47
CA GLN A 104 14.36 -6.34 -13.53
C GLN A 104 13.05 -5.67 -13.13
N ASN A 105 12.08 -6.44 -12.62
CA ASN A 105 10.81 -5.90 -12.15
C ASN A 105 11.00 -4.95 -10.97
N ALA A 106 11.93 -5.22 -10.05
CA ALA A 106 12.25 -4.31 -8.95
C ALA A 106 12.84 -2.99 -9.47
N THR A 107 13.76 -3.04 -10.46
CA THR A 107 14.31 -1.83 -11.07
C THR A 107 13.26 -1.02 -11.81
N GLU A 108 12.35 -1.66 -12.54
CA GLU A 108 11.27 -0.97 -13.25
C GLU A 108 10.25 -0.36 -12.29
N ARG A 109 9.90 -1.07 -11.21
CA ARG A 109 9.05 -0.52 -10.14
C ARG A 109 9.68 0.70 -9.48
N GLU A 110 11.00 0.68 -9.28
CA GLU A 110 11.73 1.81 -8.69
C GLU A 110 11.75 3.02 -9.63
N LYS A 111 12.05 2.82 -10.92
CA LYS A 111 11.96 3.90 -11.93
C LYS A 111 10.56 4.49 -11.98
N ALA A 112 9.53 3.64 -12.04
CA ALA A 112 8.14 4.07 -12.05
C ALA A 112 7.77 4.84 -10.76
N ARG A 113 8.30 4.43 -9.60
CA ARG A 113 8.13 5.14 -8.33
C ARG A 113 8.75 6.53 -8.39
N LEU A 114 9.98 6.66 -8.87
CA LEU A 114 10.68 7.93 -9.01
C LEU A 114 9.96 8.87 -9.98
N GLU A 115 9.53 8.36 -11.13
CA GLU A 115 8.80 9.15 -12.13
C GLU A 115 7.44 9.64 -11.61
N ARG A 116 6.67 8.77 -10.93
CA ARG A 116 5.43 9.18 -10.26
C ARG A 116 5.70 10.27 -9.22
N GLY A 117 6.76 10.13 -8.43
CA GLY A 117 7.17 11.14 -7.44
C GLY A 117 7.48 12.49 -8.09
N ARG A 118 8.22 12.50 -9.21
CA ARG A 118 8.51 13.72 -9.97
C ARG A 118 7.23 14.40 -10.46
N ARG A 119 6.33 13.64 -11.12
CA ARG A 119 5.04 14.16 -11.59
C ARG A 119 4.16 14.72 -10.45
N HIS A 120 4.15 14.07 -9.29
CA HIS A 120 3.43 14.56 -8.11
C HIS A 120 4.09 15.81 -7.51
N GLY A 121 5.42 15.89 -7.52
CA GLY A 121 6.19 17.06 -7.05
C GLY A 121 5.89 18.33 -7.84
N ASP A 122 5.79 18.22 -9.16
CA ASP A 122 5.49 19.36 -10.03
C ASP A 122 4.11 19.95 -9.71
N LYS A 123 3.11 19.08 -9.47
CA LYS A 123 1.71 19.48 -9.17
C LYS A 123 1.47 19.86 -7.71
N PHE A 124 2.15 19.21 -6.76
CA PHE A 124 1.83 19.29 -5.33
C PHE A 124 3.07 19.09 -4.45
N VAL A 125 3.39 17.84 -4.07
CA VAL A 125 4.57 17.47 -3.26
C VAL A 125 5.04 16.08 -3.70
N ASN A 126 6.36 15.91 -3.81
CA ASN A 126 6.96 14.62 -4.12
C ASN A 126 7.05 13.77 -2.84
N THR A 127 6.13 12.82 -2.68
CA THR A 127 6.06 11.94 -1.50
C THR A 127 7.21 10.94 -1.38
N ASN A 128 8.08 10.83 -2.39
CA ASN A 128 9.33 10.08 -2.25
C ASN A 128 10.40 10.89 -1.51
N LEU A 129 10.30 12.22 -1.51
CA LEU A 129 11.27 13.14 -0.90
C LEU A 129 10.76 13.77 0.40
N TYR A 130 9.44 13.77 0.62
CA TYR A 130 8.78 14.37 1.76
C TYR A 130 7.77 13.42 2.37
N HIS A 131 7.56 13.54 3.68
CA HIS A 131 6.52 12.86 4.43
C HIS A 131 5.73 13.89 5.25
N THR A 132 4.56 13.51 5.78
CA THR A 132 3.79 14.40 6.66
C THR A 132 4.56 14.63 7.93
N TYR A 133 4.73 15.89 8.32
CA TYR A 133 5.37 16.26 9.58
C TYR A 133 4.59 15.69 10.76
N VAL A 134 5.31 15.04 11.67
CA VAL A 134 4.78 14.51 12.93
C VAL A 134 5.47 15.24 14.07
N ASP A 135 4.72 15.83 14.98
CA ASP A 135 5.32 16.49 16.14
C ASP A 135 5.75 15.47 17.23
N ARG A 136 6.34 16.01 18.30
CA ARG A 136 6.77 15.25 19.47
C ARG A 136 5.63 14.60 20.25
N ALA A 137 4.38 14.99 20.01
CA ALA A 137 3.20 14.35 20.59
C ALA A 137 2.64 13.25 19.67
N HIS A 138 3.39 12.87 18.62
CA HIS A 138 2.98 11.91 17.59
C HIS A 138 1.73 12.33 16.81
N PHE A 139 1.47 13.63 16.72
CA PHE A 139 0.40 14.15 15.89
C PHE A 139 0.87 14.40 14.46
N SER A 140 0.19 13.77 13.50
CA SER A 140 0.40 13.98 12.08
C SER A 140 -0.30 15.27 11.63
N TYR A 141 0.44 16.21 11.06
CA TYR A 141 -0.08 17.48 10.55
C TYR A 141 -0.72 17.33 9.17
N GLN A 142 -1.63 16.37 9.03
CA GLN A 142 -2.56 16.25 7.93
C GLN A 142 -3.98 16.29 8.51
N VAL A 143 -4.67 17.42 8.32
CA VAL A 143 -5.99 17.65 8.91
C VAL A 143 -7.02 17.98 7.85
N ASP A 144 -8.22 17.45 8.04
CA ASP A 144 -9.35 17.71 7.17
C ASP A 144 -10.26 18.78 7.79
N LEU A 145 -10.66 19.75 6.98
CA LEU A 145 -11.68 20.75 7.29
C LEU A 145 -12.89 20.47 6.40
N TYR A 146 -14.08 20.48 6.99
CA TYR A 146 -15.33 20.15 6.28
C TYR A 146 -16.30 21.34 6.29
N ARG A 147 -17.03 21.51 5.21
CA ARG A 147 -18.18 22.40 5.14
C ARG A 147 -19.34 21.66 4.47
N HIS A 148 -20.48 21.63 5.13
CA HIS A 148 -21.69 21.04 4.59
C HIS A 148 -22.50 22.15 3.91
N ASP A 149 -22.88 21.94 2.66
CA ASP A 149 -23.82 22.80 1.96
C ASP A 149 -25.22 22.19 2.06
N GLU A 150 -26.08 22.82 2.87
CA GLU A 150 -27.45 22.35 3.09
C GLU A 150 -28.32 22.44 1.83
N ALA A 151 -28.02 23.35 0.90
CA ALA A 151 -28.83 23.54 -0.30
C ALA A 151 -28.59 22.46 -1.36
N THR A 152 -27.35 21.96 -1.45
CA THR A 152 -26.95 20.96 -2.45
C THR A 152 -26.76 19.56 -1.86
N GLY A 153 -26.65 19.44 -0.53
CA GLY A 153 -26.26 18.21 0.15
C GLY A 153 -24.79 17.83 -0.06
N ASP A 154 -24.01 18.69 -0.73
CA ASP A 154 -22.60 18.44 -1.00
C ASP A 154 -21.75 18.76 0.26
N THR A 155 -20.70 17.95 0.48
CA THR A 155 -19.70 18.23 1.51
C THR A 155 -18.39 18.64 0.85
N GLU A 156 -17.98 19.88 1.10
CA GLU A 156 -16.69 20.40 0.68
C GLU A 156 -15.63 20.06 1.72
N ARG A 157 -14.41 19.77 1.25
CA ARG A 157 -13.28 19.40 2.11
C ARG A 157 -11.99 20.10 1.71
N TYR A 158 -11.31 20.66 2.70
CA TYR A 158 -9.89 20.99 2.60
C TYR A 158 -9.06 19.98 3.40
N THR A 159 -8.09 19.33 2.77
CA THR A 159 -7.03 18.59 3.48
C THR A 159 -5.80 19.48 3.55
N LEU A 160 -5.49 19.98 4.74
CA LEU A 160 -4.27 20.73 5.02
C LEU A 160 -3.15 19.77 5.36
N SER A 161 -1.95 19.96 4.81
CA SER A 161 -0.81 19.10 5.09
C SER A 161 0.47 19.92 5.24
N LEU A 162 1.16 19.72 6.37
CA LEU A 162 2.53 20.17 6.58
C LEU A 162 3.48 19.01 6.28
N TRP A 163 4.35 19.20 5.30
CA TRP A 163 5.31 18.20 4.84
C TRP A 163 6.70 18.51 5.38
N GLU A 164 7.47 17.47 5.67
CA GLU A 164 8.86 17.50 6.10
C GLU A 164 9.73 16.70 5.12
N SER A 165 10.89 17.24 4.73
CA SER A 165 11.81 16.55 3.83
C SER A 165 12.50 15.38 4.53
N ASN A 166 12.75 14.31 3.78
CA ASN A 166 13.55 13.17 4.23
C ASN A 166 15.03 13.52 4.43
N ALA A 167 15.51 14.59 3.78
CA ALA A 167 16.89 15.08 3.90
C ALA A 167 17.11 15.87 5.21
N LYS A 168 18.38 15.93 5.65
CA LYS A 168 18.84 16.75 6.78
C LYS A 168 19.81 17.83 6.27
N PRO A 169 19.69 19.11 6.72
CA PRO A 169 18.64 19.64 7.59
C PRO A 169 17.25 19.60 6.92
N HIS A 170 16.21 19.45 7.74
CA HIS A 170 14.84 19.34 7.25
C HIS A 170 14.34 20.66 6.66
N LEU A 171 13.63 20.54 5.53
CA LEU A 171 12.85 21.60 4.91
C LEU A 171 11.38 21.22 4.87
N TYR A 172 10.50 22.22 4.78
CA TYR A 172 9.07 22.03 4.96
C TYR A 172 8.26 22.61 3.81
N TRP A 173 7.05 22.10 3.66
CA TRP A 173 6.01 22.67 2.79
C TRP A 173 4.66 22.69 3.49
N PHE A 174 3.95 23.80 3.40
CA PHE A 174 2.53 23.85 3.63
C PHE A 174 1.77 23.68 2.30
N THR A 175 0.74 22.85 2.34
CA THR A 175 -0.16 22.64 1.22
C THR A 175 -1.60 22.47 1.68
N ALA A 176 -2.55 22.83 0.82
CA ALA A 176 -3.96 22.55 1.02
C ALA A 176 -4.56 21.93 -0.24
N LYS A 177 -5.27 20.81 -0.08
CA LYS A 177 -6.00 20.13 -1.15
C LYS A 177 -7.49 20.37 -0.96
N TYR A 178 -8.14 20.96 -1.95
CA TYR A 178 -9.57 21.25 -1.93
C TYR A 178 -10.35 20.26 -2.78
N LEU A 179 -11.49 19.82 -2.25
CA LEU A 179 -12.44 18.95 -2.93
C LEU A 179 -13.86 19.51 -2.74
N ARG A 180 -14.57 19.81 -3.83
CA ARG A 180 -15.91 20.41 -3.75
C ARG A 180 -16.99 19.36 -3.47
N ARG A 181 -16.87 18.17 -4.08
CA ARG A 181 -17.84 17.07 -3.92
C ARG A 181 -17.17 15.79 -3.47
N LYS A 182 -17.88 14.98 -2.69
CA LYS A 182 -17.43 13.64 -2.33
C LYS A 182 -17.35 12.79 -3.61
N GLY A 183 -16.15 12.35 -3.98
CA GLY A 183 -15.91 11.55 -5.18
C GLY A 183 -15.51 12.34 -6.43
N ASP A 184 -15.34 13.67 -6.32
CA ASP A 184 -14.77 14.46 -7.41
C ASP A 184 -13.34 13.98 -7.75
N SER A 185 -13.07 13.84 -9.05
CA SER A 185 -11.82 13.28 -9.56
C SER A 185 -10.72 14.34 -9.70
N GLN A 186 -11.07 15.63 -9.67
CA GLN A 186 -10.15 16.74 -9.88
C GLN A 186 -10.03 17.64 -8.65
N PRO A 187 -9.18 17.30 -7.67
CA PRO A 187 -8.90 18.18 -6.56
C PRO A 187 -8.15 19.43 -7.01
N SER A 188 -8.49 20.58 -6.41
CA SER A 188 -7.71 21.81 -6.54
C SER A 188 -6.60 21.83 -5.50
N TYR A 189 -5.40 22.23 -5.91
CA TYR A 189 -4.22 22.26 -5.05
C TYR A 189 -3.80 23.70 -4.79
N HIS A 190 -3.59 24.00 -3.51
CA HIS A 190 -3.07 25.26 -3.04
C HIS A 190 -1.69 25.05 -2.43
N ARG A 191 -0.69 25.70 -3.02
CA ARG A 191 0.69 25.72 -2.55
C ARG A 191 1.20 27.16 -2.67
N GLU A 192 1.18 27.88 -1.54
CA GLU A 192 1.56 29.30 -1.51
C GLU A 192 3.07 29.50 -1.68
N SER A 193 3.87 28.57 -1.18
CA SER A 193 5.32 28.67 -1.23
C SER A 193 5.83 28.30 -2.61
N ARG A 194 6.74 29.11 -3.16
CA ARG A 194 7.47 28.78 -4.40
C ARG A 194 8.60 27.77 -4.14
N TRP A 195 9.15 27.78 -2.93
CA TRP A 195 10.31 27.00 -2.51
C TRP A 195 10.09 26.41 -1.12
N PRO A 196 10.71 25.26 -0.79
CA PRO A 196 10.60 24.68 0.53
C PRO A 196 11.24 25.60 1.57
N GLY A 197 10.57 25.77 2.71
CA GLY A 197 10.92 26.74 3.74
C GLY A 197 11.38 26.13 5.04
N LYS A 198 11.71 26.99 6.00
CA LYS A 198 11.94 26.59 7.40
C LYS A 198 10.60 26.25 8.06
N TRP A 199 10.64 25.37 9.05
CA TRP A 199 9.43 24.92 9.76
C TRP A 199 8.54 26.08 10.24
N ARG A 200 9.14 27.12 10.84
CA ARG A 200 8.39 28.26 11.42
C ARG A 200 7.56 29.01 10.36
N GLU A 201 8.11 29.18 9.16
CA GLU A 201 7.47 29.92 8.07
C GLU A 201 6.28 29.12 7.52
N GLU A 202 6.50 27.84 7.21
CA GLU A 202 5.46 26.96 6.66
C GLU A 202 4.36 26.66 7.69
N MET A 203 4.72 26.49 8.96
CA MET A 203 3.74 26.37 10.04
C MET A 203 2.91 27.65 10.20
N GLY A 204 3.53 28.83 10.05
CA GLY A 204 2.82 30.11 10.06
C GLY A 204 1.79 30.21 8.92
N ARG A 205 2.14 29.75 7.71
CA ARG A 205 1.22 29.67 6.56
C ARG A 205 0.06 28.72 6.83
N PHE A 206 0.36 27.54 7.39
CA PHE A 206 -0.65 26.56 7.79
C PHE A 206 -1.66 27.17 8.77
N MET A 207 -1.18 27.82 9.84
CA MET A 207 -2.02 28.45 10.86
C MET A 207 -2.88 29.57 10.28
N ARG A 208 -2.28 30.44 9.46
CA ARG A 208 -3.00 31.52 8.78
C ARG A 208 -4.09 30.98 7.86
N PHE A 209 -3.80 29.95 7.07
CA PHE A 209 -4.79 29.36 6.17
C PHE A 209 -5.94 28.73 6.96
N PHE A 210 -5.63 28.00 8.04
CA PHE A 210 -6.62 27.45 8.96
C PHE A 210 -7.54 28.54 9.50
N GLN A 211 -6.97 29.65 9.99
CA GLN A 211 -7.74 30.78 10.51
C GLN A 211 -8.64 31.42 9.45
N ILE A 212 -8.13 31.61 8.23
CA ILE A 212 -8.93 32.19 7.13
C ILE A 212 -10.17 31.34 6.85
N LYS A 213 -10.03 30.01 6.88
CA LYS A 213 -11.11 29.06 6.53
C LYS A 213 -12.07 28.75 7.68
N THR A 214 -11.56 28.66 8.91
CA THR A 214 -12.36 28.25 10.09
C THR A 214 -12.79 29.43 10.97
N LYS A 215 -12.16 30.60 10.79
CA LYS A 215 -12.28 31.77 11.67
C LYS A 215 -11.78 31.53 13.10
N LEU A 216 -11.03 30.45 13.32
CA LEU A 216 -10.41 30.10 14.59
C LEU A 216 -8.90 30.13 14.46
N GLU A 217 -8.22 30.62 15.49
CA GLU A 217 -6.78 30.39 15.61
C GLU A 217 -6.51 28.88 15.73
N TRP A 218 -5.35 28.42 15.22
CA TRP A 218 -5.00 27.01 15.32
C TRP A 218 -4.93 26.53 16.77
N GLU A 219 -4.47 27.40 17.67
CA GLU A 219 -4.40 27.17 19.11
C GLU A 219 -5.78 26.95 19.75
N ASP A 220 -6.83 27.47 19.13
CA ASP A 220 -8.21 27.41 19.60
C ASP A 220 -9.03 26.32 18.87
N ARG A 221 -8.37 25.46 18.07
CA ARG A 221 -9.05 24.43 17.26
C ARG A 221 -9.93 23.45 18.02
N VAL A 222 -9.64 23.21 19.31
CA VAL A 222 -10.49 22.37 20.20
C VAL A 222 -11.51 23.24 20.92
N LEU A 223 -11.09 24.41 21.40
CA LEU A 223 -11.94 25.35 22.13
C LEU A 223 -13.13 25.85 21.27
N GLY A 224 -12.89 26.12 19.99
CA GLY A 224 -13.89 26.61 19.04
C GLY A 224 -14.55 25.53 18.19
N GLU A 225 -14.39 24.24 18.52
CA GLU A 225 -15.04 23.18 17.75
C GLU A 225 -16.56 23.41 17.69
N LYS A 226 -17.14 23.39 16.49
CA LYS A 226 -18.58 23.56 16.22
C LYS A 226 -19.19 24.89 16.71
N THR A 227 -18.38 25.92 16.97
CA THR A 227 -18.92 27.25 17.36
C THR A 227 -19.22 28.16 16.16
N MET A 228 -18.62 27.88 14.99
CA MET A 228 -18.72 28.70 13.77
C MET A 228 -19.39 27.92 12.62
N PRO A 229 -20.72 27.77 12.60
CA PRO A 229 -21.41 26.91 11.62
C PRO A 229 -21.27 27.39 10.16
N ALA A 230 -21.13 28.69 9.92
CA ALA A 230 -20.98 29.25 8.57
C ALA A 230 -19.57 29.06 7.96
N ALA A 231 -18.58 28.64 8.76
CA ALA A 231 -17.19 28.45 8.33
C ALA A 231 -16.85 26.97 8.11
N PHE A 232 -15.66 26.68 7.57
CA PHE A 232 -15.16 25.30 7.57
C PHE A 232 -14.90 24.84 9.00
N GLN A 233 -15.26 23.60 9.31
CA GLN A 233 -15.13 23.01 10.63
C GLN A 233 -13.99 22.00 10.68
N TYR A 234 -13.22 22.05 11.77
CA TYR A 234 -12.22 21.04 12.11
C TYR A 234 -12.77 20.14 13.20
N SER A 235 -12.57 18.84 13.06
CA SER A 235 -12.88 17.85 14.09
C SER A 235 -11.57 17.28 14.63
N PRO A 236 -11.25 17.48 15.93
CA PRO A 236 -10.09 16.86 16.56
C PRO A 236 -10.17 15.32 16.49
N PRO A 237 -9.02 14.61 16.40
CA PRO A 237 -9.00 13.16 16.53
C PRO A 237 -9.65 12.69 17.83
N THR A 238 -10.48 11.66 17.74
CA THR A 238 -11.16 11.02 18.89
C THR A 238 -10.46 9.72 19.30
N GLY A 239 -10.84 9.17 20.46
CA GLY A 239 -10.35 7.87 20.94
C GLY A 239 -8.92 7.89 21.48
N GLY A 240 -8.56 8.93 22.25
CA GLY A 240 -7.23 9.04 22.88
C GLY A 240 -6.08 9.37 21.91
N LYS A 241 -6.39 9.63 20.63
CA LYS A 241 -5.39 10.06 19.65
C LYS A 241 -4.88 11.47 20.00
N PRO A 242 -3.59 11.75 19.73
CA PRO A 242 -3.05 13.07 19.99
C PRO A 242 -3.75 14.13 19.13
N VAL A 243 -3.91 15.33 19.68
CA VAL A 243 -4.52 16.49 18.99
C VAL A 243 -3.47 17.52 18.55
N GLY A 244 -2.19 17.16 18.66
CA GLY A 244 -1.04 18.00 18.35
C GLY A 244 -0.73 19.04 19.41
N ARG A 245 0.46 19.64 19.28
CA ARG A 245 0.93 20.69 20.20
C ARG A 245 0.28 22.05 19.89
N ARG A 246 0.60 23.05 20.71
CA ARG A 246 0.08 24.43 20.61
C ARG A 246 -1.43 24.50 20.73
N LEU A 247 -1.98 23.99 21.83
CA LEU A 247 -3.31 24.39 22.26
C LEU A 247 -3.17 25.63 23.16
N ARG A 248 -4.19 26.50 23.17
CA ARG A 248 -4.19 27.67 24.06
C ARG A 248 -4.19 27.25 25.53
N PHE A 249 -4.93 26.20 25.86
CA PHE A 249 -5.01 25.62 27.20
C PHE A 249 -4.78 24.10 27.15
N ALA A 250 -4.75 23.44 28.31
CA ALA A 250 -4.75 21.98 28.37
C ALA A 250 -6.00 21.41 27.67
N TYR A 251 -5.88 20.21 27.11
CA TYR A 251 -6.92 19.61 26.29
C TYR A 251 -8.28 19.52 27.01
N GLU A 252 -8.29 19.06 28.26
CA GLU A 252 -9.51 18.96 29.08
C GLU A 252 -10.16 20.33 29.34
N VAL A 253 -9.35 21.36 29.61
CA VAL A 253 -9.83 22.74 29.80
C VAL A 253 -10.44 23.27 28.51
N CYS A 254 -9.84 23.00 27.36
CA CYS A 254 -10.42 23.38 26.06
C CYS A 254 -11.78 22.73 25.83
N LEU A 255 -11.95 21.45 26.19
CA LEU A 255 -13.22 20.73 26.05
C LEU A 255 -14.29 21.26 27.00
N GLU A 256 -13.95 21.52 28.27
CA GLU A 256 -14.85 22.11 29.26
C GLU A 256 -15.36 23.48 28.81
N MET A 257 -14.44 24.35 28.37
CA MET A 257 -14.79 25.67 27.86
C MET A 257 -15.63 25.60 26.59
N ASN A 258 -15.34 24.67 25.67
CA ASN A 258 -16.17 24.44 24.49
C ASN A 258 -17.59 24.00 24.86
N ALA A 259 -17.73 23.05 25.80
CA ALA A 259 -19.02 22.57 26.28
C ALA A 259 -19.85 23.72 26.88
N ARG A 260 -19.24 24.53 27.75
CA ARG A 260 -19.86 25.74 28.32
C ARG A 260 -20.31 26.73 27.24
N ALA A 261 -19.43 27.03 26.27
CA ALA A 261 -19.75 27.95 25.17
C ALA A 261 -20.92 27.46 24.31
N ARG A 262 -21.15 26.14 24.26
CA ARG A 262 -22.23 25.49 23.52
C ARG A 262 -23.46 25.17 24.38
N GLY A 263 -23.46 25.53 25.66
CA GLY A 263 -24.55 25.22 26.59
C GLY A 263 -24.71 23.73 26.91
N LEU A 264 -23.64 22.94 26.77
CA LEU A 264 -23.61 21.50 27.06
C LEU A 264 -23.08 21.25 28.48
N SER A 265 -23.54 20.19 29.12
CA SER A 265 -22.99 19.74 30.41
C SER A 265 -21.58 19.17 30.23
N TRP A 266 -20.72 19.42 31.23
CA TRP A 266 -19.36 18.87 31.29
C TRP A 266 -19.19 18.07 32.60
N PRO A 267 -18.58 16.85 32.57
CA PRO A 267 -18.14 16.11 31.39
C PRO A 267 -19.31 15.79 30.46
N LEU A 268 -19.06 15.77 29.15
CA LEU A 268 -20.03 15.22 28.21
C LEU A 268 -20.25 13.77 28.63
N VAL A 269 -21.38 13.46 29.27
CA VAL A 269 -21.75 12.08 29.56
C VAL A 269 -21.75 11.37 28.22
N ALA A 270 -20.79 10.46 28.02
CA ALA A 270 -20.81 9.58 26.87
C ALA A 270 -22.18 8.88 26.95
N LYS A 271 -23.06 9.14 25.98
CA LYS A 271 -24.17 8.22 25.77
C LYS A 271 -23.49 6.87 25.55
N GLU A 272 -23.62 5.98 26.52
CA GLU A 272 -23.41 4.57 26.31
C GLU A 272 -24.13 4.25 25.01
N VAL A 273 -23.36 3.79 24.03
CA VAL A 273 -23.91 3.08 22.90
C VAL A 273 -24.68 1.93 23.54
N ALA A 274 -26.01 1.96 23.41
CA ALA A 274 -26.84 0.85 23.81
C ALA A 274 -26.46 -0.37 22.95
N ASP A 275 -25.53 -1.17 23.44
CA ASP A 275 -25.42 -2.59 23.09
C ASP A 275 -26.63 -3.27 23.72
N ASP A 276 -27.64 -3.49 22.87
CA ASP A 276 -28.14 -4.81 22.48
C ASP A 276 -29.65 -4.75 22.16
N PRO A 277 -30.09 -5.36 21.05
CA PRO A 277 -31.50 -5.54 20.77
C PRO A 277 -32.12 -6.50 21.82
N PRO A 278 -33.40 -6.34 22.18
CA PRO A 278 -34.04 -7.29 23.06
C PRO A 278 -34.02 -8.67 22.40
N GLU A 279 -33.45 -9.62 23.15
CA GLU A 279 -33.51 -11.05 22.93
C GLU A 279 -34.98 -11.46 22.78
N ALA A 280 -35.47 -11.46 21.54
CA ALA A 280 -36.76 -12.02 21.20
C ALA A 280 -36.60 -13.54 21.27
N THR A 281 -37.05 -14.09 22.39
CA THR A 281 -37.23 -15.51 22.62
C THR A 281 -37.90 -16.16 21.41
N GLU A 282 -37.13 -16.92 20.64
CA GLU A 282 -37.60 -17.85 19.62
C GLU A 282 -38.31 -19.02 20.29
N ASP A 283 -39.56 -18.84 20.73
CA ASP A 283 -40.38 -19.99 21.16
C ASP A 283 -41.90 -19.82 20.97
N ALA A 284 -42.33 -18.96 20.05
CA ALA A 284 -43.76 -18.75 19.77
C ALA A 284 -44.17 -18.81 18.28
N THR A 285 -43.28 -19.27 17.40
CA THR A 285 -43.57 -19.36 15.95
C THR A 285 -43.22 -20.72 15.36
N ARG A 286 -43.42 -21.79 16.15
CA ARG A 286 -43.48 -23.18 15.66
C ARG A 286 -44.80 -23.91 15.97
N GLN A 287 -45.78 -23.21 16.54
CA GLN A 287 -47.12 -23.78 16.81
C GLN A 287 -48.25 -23.25 15.91
N SER A 288 -47.97 -22.40 14.91
CA SER A 288 -49.00 -21.90 13.98
C SER A 288 -48.88 -22.39 12.52
N ILE A 289 -47.90 -23.25 12.20
CA ILE A 289 -47.73 -23.82 10.84
C ILE A 289 -48.08 -25.32 10.77
N ALA A 290 -48.29 -26.00 11.92
CA ALA A 290 -48.72 -27.40 11.95
C ALA A 290 -50.25 -27.61 11.96
N ALA A 291 -51.06 -26.55 11.95
CA ALA A 291 -52.52 -26.63 12.00
C ALA A 291 -53.22 -26.31 10.65
N ALA A 292 -52.46 -26.21 9.55
CA ALA A 292 -52.98 -25.88 8.22
C ALA A 292 -52.75 -26.99 7.17
N GLN A 293 -52.40 -28.22 7.60
CA GLN A 293 -52.23 -29.37 6.71
C GLN A 293 -53.21 -30.53 6.95
N ASP A 294 -54.19 -30.39 7.86
CA ASP A 294 -55.18 -31.45 8.15
C ASP A 294 -56.62 -31.11 7.69
N THR A 295 -56.79 -30.16 6.76
CA THR A 295 -58.11 -29.80 6.20
C THR A 295 -58.19 -30.02 4.69
N VAL A 296 -57.53 -31.06 4.16
CA VAL A 296 -57.77 -31.57 2.80
C VAL A 296 -57.79 -33.10 2.81
N GLN A 297 -58.66 -33.68 3.63
CA GLN A 297 -59.11 -35.06 3.46
C GLN A 297 -60.40 -35.30 4.24
N THR A 298 -61.52 -34.84 3.68
CA THR A 298 -62.88 -35.42 3.81
C THR A 298 -63.84 -34.43 3.18
N VAL A 299 -64.39 -34.76 2.01
CA VAL A 299 -65.82 -34.97 1.75
C VAL A 299 -65.96 -35.13 0.23
N SER A 300 -66.69 -36.18 -0.11
CA SER A 300 -67.22 -36.62 -1.41
C SER A 300 -67.72 -35.53 -2.36
#